data_AF-A0A5N8X0Q6-F1
#
_entry.id   AF-A0A5N8X0Q6-F1
#
_cell.length_a   1.000
_cell.length_b   1.000
_cell.length_c   1.000
_cell.angle_alpha   90.00
_cell.angle_beta   90.00
_cell.angle_gamma   90.00
#
_symmetry.space_group_name_H-M   'P 1'
#
loop_
_entity.id
_entity.type
_entity.pdbx_description
1 polymer ?
#
loop_
_entity_poly.entity_id
_entity_poly.type
_entity_poly.pdbx_seq_one_letter_code
_entity_poly.pdbx_strand_id
1 'polypeptide(L)' 'MPVDYDPAVARERSTWTAVGRRGVCFKRLDDPYSGGVRSWRKHTVRVTTAALIGTVTPPLTAPRGALVRGGEVVPLRFLS' A
#
# COMPACT_ATOMS: atom_id res chain seq x y z
N MET A 1 -2.99 16.77 16.65
CA MET A 1 -3.40 18.09 16.13
C MET A 1 -4.49 17.90 15.10
N PRO A 2 -5.72 18.42 15.30
CA PRO A 2 -6.73 18.37 14.26
C PRO A 2 -6.27 19.36 13.19
N VAL A 3 -6.15 18.88 11.95
CA VAL A 3 -6.05 19.76 10.80
C VAL A 3 -7.47 19.85 10.25
N ASP A 4 -7.89 21.03 9.82
CA ASP A 4 -9.13 21.22 9.08
C ASP A 4 -9.07 20.36 7.81
N TYR A 5 -9.58 19.14 7.93
CA TYR A 5 -9.72 18.16 6.87
C TYR A 5 -11.21 17.99 6.67
N ASP A 6 -11.73 18.60 5.61
CA ASP A 6 -13.09 18.37 5.20
C ASP A 6 -13.15 17.10 4.31
N PRO A 7 -13.79 16.01 4.77
CA PRO A 7 -13.95 14.80 3.97
C PRO A 7 -14.77 15.04 2.69
N ALA A 8 -15.64 16.06 2.65
CA ALA A 8 -16.42 16.41 1.47
C ALA A 8 -15.52 16.95 0.35
N VAL A 9 -14.62 17.88 0.68
CA VAL A 9 -13.61 18.40 -0.26
C VAL A 9 -12.65 17.28 -0.72
N ALA A 10 -12.29 16.36 0.18
CA ALA A 10 -11.48 15.20 -0.19
C ALA A 10 -12.20 14.27 -1.18
N ARG A 11 -13.51 14.08 -1.01
CA ARG A 11 -14.34 13.28 -1.90
C ARG A 11 -14.54 13.94 -3.26
N GLU A 12 -14.82 15.25 -3.29
CA GLU A 12 -14.92 16.04 -4.52
C GLU A 12 -13.63 15.95 -5.33
N ARG A 13 -12.47 16.19 -4.70
CA ARG A 13 -11.17 16.15 -5.38
C ARG A 13 -10.71 14.73 -5.73
N SER A 14 -11.32 13.70 -5.15
CA SER A 14 -11.07 12.31 -5.57
C SER A 14 -11.58 12.03 -6.98
N THR A 15 -12.44 12.87 -7.56
CA THR A 15 -12.83 12.80 -8.98
C THR A 15 -11.64 12.92 -9.93
N TRP A 16 -10.52 13.54 -9.51
CA TRP A 16 -9.28 13.58 -10.29
C TRP A 16 -8.67 12.19 -10.55
N THR A 17 -9.13 11.15 -9.84
CA THR A 17 -8.81 9.77 -10.19
C THR A 17 -9.35 9.36 -11.57
N ALA A 18 -10.44 9.98 -12.03
CA ALA A 18 -10.98 9.75 -13.37
C ALA A 18 -10.02 10.14 -14.50
N VAL A 19 -9.12 11.10 -14.26
CA VAL A 19 -8.07 11.50 -15.23
C VAL A 19 -6.75 10.75 -15.02
N GLY A 20 -6.81 9.56 -14.40
CA GLY A 20 -5.63 8.70 -14.20
C GLY A 20 -4.68 9.14 -13.07
N ARG A 21 -5.04 10.15 -12.27
CA ARG A 21 -4.24 10.56 -11.11
C ARG A 21 -4.54 9.67 -9.91
N ARG A 22 -3.53 9.08 -9.27
CA ARG A 22 -3.73 8.16 -8.14
C ARG A 22 -4.47 8.78 -6.93
N GLY A 23 -4.39 10.10 -6.75
CA GLY A 23 -5.02 10.80 -5.65
C GLY A 23 -4.52 12.23 -5.56
N VAL A 24 -4.87 12.92 -4.47
CA VAL A 24 -4.59 14.34 -4.26
C VAL A 24 -3.79 14.55 -2.97
N CYS A 25 -2.94 15.57 -2.95
CA CYS A 25 -2.22 16.01 -1.77
C CYS A 25 -2.82 17.33 -1.27
N PHE A 26 -3.06 17.42 0.03
CA PHE A 26 -3.52 18.62 0.71
C PHE A 26 -2.35 19.25 1.48
N LYS A 27 -2.17 20.56 1.27
CA LYS A 27 -1.21 21.40 1.96
C LYS A 27 -1.95 22.62 2.51
N ARG A 28 -1.58 23.07 3.71
CA ARG A 28 -2.04 24.36 4.25
C ARG A 28 -1.40 25.51 3.47
N LEU A 29 -2.18 26.54 3.17
CA LEU A 29 -1.70 27.68 2.38
C LEU A 29 -0.59 28.44 3.11
N ASP A 30 -0.76 28.62 4.42
CA ASP A 30 0.16 29.40 5.26
C ASP A 30 1.34 28.59 5.82
N ASP A 31 1.51 27.34 5.37
CA ASP A 31 2.53 26.44 5.93
C ASP A 31 3.80 26.41 5.06
N PRO A 32 4.92 26.99 5.57
CA PRO A 32 6.19 26.96 4.86
C PRO A 32 6.74 25.55 4.76
N TYR A 33 7.63 25.32 3.79
CA TYR A 33 8.27 24.02 3.65
C TYR A 33 9.24 23.79 4.81
N SER A 34 9.00 22.73 5.59
CA SER A 34 9.87 22.26 6.65
C SER A 34 10.37 20.86 6.32
N GLY A 35 11.68 20.73 6.09
CA GLY A 35 12.31 19.45 5.76
C GLY A 35 12.07 18.40 6.85
N GLY A 36 11.70 17.19 6.45
CA GLY A 36 11.47 16.07 7.38
C GLY A 36 10.12 16.11 8.11
N VAL A 37 9.31 17.14 7.93
CA VAL A 37 8.00 17.27 8.59
C VAL A 37 6.89 16.78 7.67
N ARG A 38 5.99 15.96 8.22
CA ARG A 38 4.83 15.43 7.49
C ARG A 38 3.65 16.41 7.52
N SER A 39 3.85 17.59 6.94
CA SER A 39 2.84 18.65 6.91
C SER A 39 1.75 18.44 5.83
N TRP A 40 2.06 17.69 4.77
CA TRP A 40 1.12 17.45 3.68
C TRP A 40 0.38 16.13 3.90
N ARG A 41 -0.90 16.09 3.55
CA ARG A 41 -1.72 14.87 3.63
C ARG A 41 -2.06 14.36 2.25
N LYS A 42 -1.73 13.11 1.97
CA LYS A 42 -2.10 12.43 0.73
C LYS A 42 -3.41 11.66 0.91
N HIS A 43 -4.38 11.94 0.06
CA HIS A 43 -5.61 11.17 -0.06
C HIS A 43 -5.60 10.39 -1.36
N THR A 44 -5.94 9.11 -1.31
CA THR A 44 -5.89 8.20 -2.45
C THR A 44 -7.05 7.24 -2.31
N VAL A 45 -7.80 7.03 -3.40
CA VAL A 45 -8.93 6.10 -3.40
C VAL A 45 -8.40 4.70 -3.11
N ARG A 46 -8.97 4.07 -2.09
CA ARG A 46 -8.69 2.68 -1.76
C ARG A 46 -9.64 1.79 -2.54
N VAL A 47 -9.09 0.93 -3.38
CA VAL A 47 -9.85 -0.11 -4.08
C VAL A 47 -9.77 -1.38 -3.24
N THR A 48 -10.93 -1.91 -2.87
CA THR A 48 -11.05 -3.21 -2.22
C THR A 48 -11.38 -4.23 -3.29
N THR A 49 -10.58 -5.29 -3.39
CA THR A 49 -10.82 -6.42 -4.29
C THR A 49 -10.75 -7.72 -3.49
N ALA A 50 -11.55 -8.71 -3.89
CA ALA A 50 -11.50 -10.04 -3.31
C ALA A 50 -10.48 -10.89 -4.09
N ALA A 51 -9.71 -11.70 -3.36
CA ALA A 51 -8.81 -12.69 -3.94
C ALA A 51 -9.03 -14.03 -3.24
N LEU A 52 -9.08 -15.11 -4.03
CA LEU A 52 -9.01 -16.47 -3.49
C LEU A 52 -7.57 -16.79 -3.11
N ILE A 53 -7.35 -17.27 -1.89
CA ILE A 53 -6.02 -17.66 -1.42
C ILE A 53 -5.78 -19.11 -1.86
N GLY A 54 -4.87 -19.31 -2.82
CA GLY A 54 -4.52 -20.65 -3.32
C GLY A 54 -3.54 -21.40 -2.42
N THR A 55 -2.64 -20.68 -1.76
CA THR A 55 -1.64 -21.24 -0.83
C THR A 55 -1.25 -20.19 0.20
N VAL A 56 -0.79 -20.65 1.36
CA VAL A 56 -0.27 -19.79 2.44
C VAL A 56 1.21 -20.09 2.61
N THR A 57 2.06 -19.07 2.59
CA THR A 57 3.48 -19.23 2.93
C THR A 57 3.61 -19.48 4.44
N PRO A 58 4.05 -20.66 4.87
CA PRO A 58 4.25 -20.92 6.29
C PRO A 58 5.46 -20.14 6.83
N PRO A 59 5.58 -19.98 8.15
CA PRO A 59 6.76 -19.41 8.79
C PRO A 59 8.04 -20.17 8.39
N LEU A 60 9.16 -19.45 8.25
CA LEU A 60 10.47 -20.02 7.90
C LEU A 60 10.96 -21.10 8.88
N THR A 61 10.43 -21.13 10.10
CA THR A 61 10.77 -22.10 11.15
C THR A 61 9.96 -23.40 11.10
N ALA A 62 8.97 -23.51 10.20
CA ALA A 62 8.17 -24.72 10.04
C ALA A 62 7.83 -25.02 8.56
N PRO A 63 8.83 -25.19 7.68
CA PRO A 63 8.57 -25.56 6.29
C PRO A 63 8.03 -26.99 6.22
N ARG A 64 6.73 -27.14 5.86
CA ARG A 64 6.07 -28.45 5.64
C ARG A 64 5.88 -28.80 4.16
N GLY A 65 6.41 -28.00 3.24
CA GLY A 65 6.24 -28.19 1.80
C GLY A 65 7.55 -28.04 1.03
N ALA A 66 7.86 -29.04 0.20
CA ALA A 66 8.90 -28.95 -0.82
C ALA A 66 8.29 -28.49 -2.14
N LEU A 67 9.01 -27.64 -2.88
CA LEU A 67 8.64 -27.26 -4.23
C LEU A 67 9.21 -28.31 -5.19
N VAL A 68 8.34 -29.09 -5.83
CA VAL A 68 8.74 -30.06 -6.87
C VAL A 68 8.79 -29.31 -8.19
N ARG A 69 9.99 -29.17 -8.76
CA ARG A 69 10.18 -28.65 -10.12
C ARG A 69 10.71 -29.80 -10.97
N GLY A 70 9.89 -30.30 -11.90
CA GLY A 70 10.34 -31.32 -12.85
C GLY A 70 10.68 -32.69 -12.25
N GLY A 71 9.96 -33.13 -11.21
CA GLY A 71 10.14 -34.47 -10.64
C GLY A 71 11.27 -34.59 -9.60
N GLU A 72 12.01 -33.51 -9.33
CA GLU A 72 13.04 -33.48 -8.30
C GLU A 72 12.60 -32.62 -7.11
N VAL A 73 12.82 -33.15 -5.90
CA VAL A 73 12.61 -32.45 -4.64
C VAL A 73 13.89 -31.66 -4.33
N VAL A 74 13.87 -30.35 -4.57
CA VAL A 74 15.03 -29.48 -4.29
C VAL A 74 14.81 -28.75 -2.95
N PRO A 75 15.67 -28.95 -1.93
CA PRO A 75 15.60 -28.19 -0.69
C PRO A 75 16.03 -26.74 -0.92
N LEU A 76 15.19 -25.78 -0.51
CA LEU A 76 15.50 -24.35 -0.56
C LEU A 76 16.60 -24.03 0.46
N ARG A 77 17.85 -23.92 -0.02
CA ARG A 77 18.96 -23.38 0.76
C ARG A 77 19.01 -21.86 0.57
N PHE A 78 18.80 -21.13 1.66
CA PHE A 78 19.08 -19.69 1.70
C PHE A 78 20.56 -19.51 2.07
N LEU A 79 21.32 -18.84 1.22
CA LEU A 79 22.68 -18.40 1.52
C LEU A 79 22.59 -17.27 2.56
N SER A 80 23.28 -17.45 3.69
CA SER A 80 23.52 -16.43 4.71
C SER A 80 24.67 -15.52 4.31
#